data_AF-A0A820T7K3-F1
#
_entry.id   AF-A0A820T7K3-F1
#
_cell.length_a   1.000
_cell.length_b   1.000
_cell.length_c   1.000
_cell.angle_alpha   90.00
_cell.angle_beta   90.00
_cell.angle_gamma   90.00
#
_symmetry.space_group_name_H-M   'P 1'
#
loop_
_entity.id
_entity.type
_entity.pdbx_description
1 polymer ?
#
loop_
_entity_poly.entity_id
_entity_poly.type
_entity_poly.pdbx_seq_one_letter_code
_entity_poly.pdbx_strand_id
1 'polypeptide(L)'
;MGNINSILSKTEKKTIDEASIEHRRNLGCFTIVWLDANENEINDDNLNTKTKLANVVVNIKTFNNSRQCIDFLSSIDENQKVFLIVSGQLGEHIVPEIHHFPQIELIYVFCLNISKHRIWANEYKKVAGVFNDISSICDKLKNDTFSSTNDLLPFSILDKNDTNKLDPSFM
;
A
#
# COMPACT_ATOMS: atom_id res chain seq x y z
N MET A 1 -24.80 -30.39 26.89
CA MET A 1 -24.58 -28.94 26.75
C MET A 1 -23.32 -28.70 25.91
N GLY A 2 -23.47 -28.28 24.65
CA GLY A 2 -22.34 -27.92 23.78
C GLY A 2 -21.72 -26.59 24.23
N ASN A 3 -20.41 -26.56 24.36
CA ASN A 3 -19.65 -25.44 24.93
C ASN A 3 -19.57 -24.27 23.92
N ILE A 4 -20.45 -23.28 24.12
CA ILE A 4 -20.66 -22.09 23.28
C ILE A 4 -19.35 -21.29 23.05
N ASN A 5 -18.42 -21.33 24.02
CA ASN A 5 -17.13 -20.65 23.96
C ASN A 5 -16.15 -21.27 22.94
N SER A 6 -16.32 -22.55 22.60
CA SER A 6 -15.50 -23.25 21.59
C SER A 6 -15.90 -22.87 20.16
N ILE A 7 -17.16 -22.49 19.96
CA ILE A 7 -17.69 -22.10 18.66
C ILE A 7 -17.36 -20.62 18.38
N LEU A 8 -17.49 -19.74 19.38
CA LEU A 8 -17.09 -18.33 19.26
C LEU A 8 -15.61 -18.18 18.91
N SER A 9 -14.72 -18.87 19.63
CA SER A 9 -13.27 -18.81 19.37
C SER A 9 -12.86 -19.40 18.01
N LYS A 10 -13.56 -20.44 17.52
CA LYS A 10 -13.32 -20.98 16.16
C LYS A 10 -13.84 -20.06 15.06
N THR A 11 -14.96 -19.40 15.30
CA THR A 11 -15.58 -18.49 14.32
C THR A 11 -14.74 -17.23 14.17
N GLU A 12 -14.30 -16.62 15.29
CA GLU A 12 -13.40 -15.46 15.26
C GLU A 12 -12.07 -15.78 14.57
N LYS A 13 -11.46 -16.94 14.86
CA LYS A 13 -10.20 -17.34 14.21
C LYS A 13 -10.37 -17.55 12.70
N LYS A 14 -11.46 -18.19 12.28
CA LYS A 14 -11.78 -18.41 10.86
C LYS A 14 -12.00 -17.09 10.12
N THR A 15 -12.72 -16.14 10.71
CA THR A 15 -12.97 -14.82 10.12
C THR A 15 -11.70 -13.97 10.04
N ILE A 16 -10.79 -14.06 11.01
CA ILE A 16 -9.48 -13.39 10.98
C ILE A 16 -8.57 -13.98 9.89
N ASP A 17 -8.59 -15.30 9.71
CA ASP A 17 -7.82 -15.98 8.66
C ASP A 17 -8.35 -15.66 7.26
N GLU A 18 -9.67 -15.58 7.07
CA GLU A 18 -10.29 -15.20 5.78
C GLU A 18 -10.04 -13.73 5.42
N ALA A 19 -10.18 -12.79 6.37
CA ALA A 19 -9.87 -11.38 6.16
C ALA A 19 -8.39 -11.15 5.83
N SER A 20 -7.48 -11.90 6.46
CA SER A 20 -6.03 -11.82 6.17
C SER A 20 -5.63 -12.50 4.85
N ILE A 21 -6.41 -13.47 4.37
CA ILE A 21 -6.24 -14.08 3.04
C ILE A 21 -6.77 -13.14 1.95
N GLU A 22 -7.93 -12.52 2.14
CA GLU A 22 -8.49 -11.54 1.20
C GLU A 22 -7.65 -10.27 1.14
N HIS A 23 -7.15 -9.81 2.29
CA HIS A 23 -6.11 -8.79 2.38
C HIS A 23 -4.87 -9.18 1.57
N ARG A 24 -4.38 -10.43 1.66
CA ARG A 24 -3.24 -10.92 0.86
C ARG A 24 -3.55 -11.07 -0.62
N ARG A 25 -4.80 -11.34 -1.03
CA ARG A 25 -5.22 -11.35 -2.45
C ARG A 25 -5.28 -9.94 -3.03
N ASN A 26 -5.73 -8.97 -2.23
CA ASN A 26 -5.75 -7.56 -2.61
C ASN A 26 -4.35 -6.93 -2.59
N LEU A 27 -3.44 -7.41 -1.73
CA LEU A 27 -2.01 -7.12 -1.77
C LEU A 27 -1.26 -7.87 -2.88
N GLY A 28 -1.88 -8.92 -3.44
CA GLY A 28 -1.30 -9.76 -4.48
C GLY A 28 -1.41 -9.19 -5.89
N CYS A 29 -2.08 -8.05 -6.07
CA CYS A 29 -2.29 -7.43 -7.39
C CYS A 29 -1.35 -6.26 -7.72
N PHE A 30 -0.47 -5.86 -6.79
CA PHE A 30 0.45 -4.75 -7.02
C PHE A 30 1.90 -5.10 -6.67
N THR A 31 2.82 -4.40 -7.33
CA THR A 31 4.26 -4.54 -7.11
C THR A 31 4.78 -3.33 -6.35
N ILE A 32 5.54 -3.55 -5.27
CA ILE A 32 6.33 -2.48 -4.68
C ILE A 32 7.68 -2.44 -5.36
N VAL A 33 8.07 -1.25 -5.82
CA VAL A 33 9.41 -0.98 -6.32
C VAL A 33 10.11 -0.06 -5.34
N TRP A 34 11.35 -0.38 -4.96
CA TRP A 34 12.20 0.48 -4.15
C TRP A 34 13.47 0.82 -4.92
N LEU A 35 13.64 2.09 -5.26
CA LEU A 35 14.87 2.62 -5.84
C LEU A 35 15.69 3.39 -4.78
N ASP A 36 16.86 2.85 -4.44
CA ASP A 36 17.79 3.48 -3.52
C ASP A 36 19.25 3.18 -3.90
N ALA A 37 20.06 4.21 -4.04
CA ALA A 37 21.48 4.09 -4.40
C ALA A 37 22.32 3.43 -3.29
N ASN A 38 21.84 3.42 -2.04
CA ASN A 38 22.61 2.99 -0.87
C ASN A 38 22.32 1.53 -0.43
N GLU A 39 21.95 0.62 -1.33
CA GLU A 39 21.66 -0.79 -1.00
C GLU A 39 22.76 -1.52 -0.19
N ASN A 40 24.01 -1.02 -0.23
CA ASN A 40 25.17 -1.64 0.41
C ASN A 40 25.39 -1.22 1.88
N GLU A 41 24.65 -0.24 2.40
CA GLU A 41 24.63 0.02 3.84
C GLU A 41 23.50 -0.82 4.45
N ILE A 42 23.84 -2.07 4.80
CA ILE A 42 23.06 -2.85 5.76
C ILE A 42 23.23 -2.15 7.12
N ASN A 43 22.48 -1.07 7.32
CA ASN A 43 22.16 -0.59 8.65
C ASN A 43 20.99 -1.44 9.18
N ASP A 44 20.95 -1.69 10.50
CA ASP A 44 19.84 -2.36 11.18
C ASP A 44 18.48 -1.75 10.79
N ASP A 45 18.46 -0.44 10.49
CA ASP A 45 17.30 0.27 9.97
C ASP A 45 16.81 -0.30 8.63
N ASN A 46 17.71 -0.57 7.67
CA ASN A 46 17.34 -1.10 6.35
C ASN A 46 16.84 -2.55 6.42
N LEU A 47 17.42 -3.38 7.29
CA LEU A 47 16.99 -4.77 7.49
C LEU A 47 15.64 -4.86 8.20
N ASN A 48 15.44 -4.08 9.26
CA ASN A 48 14.15 -3.97 9.96
C ASN A 48 13.09 -3.41 9.01
N THR A 49 13.46 -2.44 8.19
CA THR A 49 12.60 -1.85 7.17
C THR A 49 12.14 -2.87 6.12
N LYS A 50 13.07 -3.62 5.52
CA LYS A 50 12.75 -4.69 4.55
C LYS A 50 11.90 -5.78 5.20
N THR A 51 12.16 -6.12 6.47
CA THR A 51 11.37 -7.10 7.24
C THR A 51 9.94 -6.60 7.49
N LYS A 52 9.77 -5.33 7.88
CA LYS A 52 8.44 -4.71 8.06
C LYS A 52 7.66 -4.65 6.75
N LEU A 53 8.30 -4.33 5.63
CA LEU A 53 7.67 -4.31 4.32
C LEU A 53 7.34 -5.73 3.82
N ALA A 54 8.23 -6.71 4.03
CA ALA A 54 8.01 -8.11 3.66
C ALA A 54 6.85 -8.76 4.42
N ASN A 55 6.56 -8.29 5.64
CA ASN A 55 5.38 -8.72 6.41
C ASN A 55 4.06 -8.13 5.87
N VAL A 56 4.13 -7.06 5.08
CA VAL A 56 2.97 -6.36 4.53
C VAL A 56 2.73 -6.72 3.06
N VAL A 57 3.78 -7.05 2.28
CA VAL A 57 3.66 -7.24 0.83
C VAL A 57 4.47 -8.44 0.33
N VAL A 58 3.87 -9.18 -0.60
CA VAL A 58 4.41 -10.45 -1.13
C VAL A 58 5.52 -10.25 -2.19
N ASN A 59 5.58 -9.09 -2.87
CA ASN A 59 6.52 -8.85 -3.97
C ASN A 59 7.12 -7.43 -3.94
N ILE A 60 8.36 -7.32 -3.45
CA ILE A 60 9.16 -6.09 -3.46
C ILE A 60 10.32 -6.28 -4.45
N LYS A 61 10.47 -5.35 -5.38
CA LYS A 61 11.61 -5.27 -6.31
C LYS A 61 12.49 -4.10 -5.91
N THR A 62 13.78 -4.35 -5.70
CA THR A 62 14.73 -3.30 -5.33
C THR A 62 15.68 -3.01 -6.48
N PHE A 63 16.07 -1.74 -6.62
CA PHE A 63 17.00 -1.26 -7.63
C PHE A 63 17.93 -0.24 -6.99
N ASN A 64 19.21 -0.29 -7.36
CA ASN A 64 20.21 0.73 -7.02
C ASN A 64 20.58 1.63 -8.20
N ASN A 65 19.98 1.37 -9.37
CA ASN A 65 20.28 2.05 -10.61
C ASN A 65 18.97 2.56 -11.24
N SER A 66 18.89 3.87 -11.46
CA SER A 66 17.70 4.51 -12.02
C SER A 66 17.32 3.96 -13.39
N ARG A 67 18.30 3.65 -14.25
CA ARG A 67 18.03 3.13 -15.60
C ARG A 67 17.39 1.75 -15.55
N GLN A 68 17.94 0.85 -14.73
CA GLN A 68 17.34 -0.48 -14.55
C GLN A 68 15.93 -0.41 -13.95
N CYS A 69 15.70 0.56 -13.04
CA CYS A 69 14.38 0.81 -12.49
C CYS A 69 13.39 1.28 -13.57
N ILE A 70 13.78 2.25 -14.42
CA ILE A 70 12.94 2.74 -15.52
C ILE A 70 12.66 1.63 -16.54
N ASP A 71 13.68 0.86 -16.92
CA ASP A 71 13.54 -0.25 -17.86
C ASP A 71 12.55 -1.30 -17.32
N PHE A 72 12.65 -1.61 -16.03
CA PHE A 72 11.70 -2.51 -15.36
C PHE A 72 10.29 -1.92 -15.35
N LEU A 73 10.13 -0.68 -14.90
CA LEU A 73 8.83 0.00 -14.85
C LEU A 73 8.17 -0.01 -16.23
N SER A 74 8.93 0.28 -17.29
CA SER A 74 8.46 0.30 -18.67
C SER A 74 8.05 -1.07 -19.21
N SER A 75 8.58 -2.16 -18.61
CA SER A 75 8.27 -3.54 -19.01
C SER A 75 7.02 -4.12 -18.35
N ILE A 76 6.50 -3.44 -17.33
CA ILE A 76 5.30 -3.85 -16.58
C ILE A 76 4.05 -3.55 -17.42
N ASP A 77 3.11 -4.49 -17.43
CA ASP A 77 1.81 -4.31 -18.09
C ASP A 77 1.05 -3.11 -17.50
N GLU A 78 0.43 -2.28 -18.34
CA GLU A 78 -0.26 -1.06 -17.91
C GLU A 78 -1.43 -1.33 -16.94
N ASN A 79 -1.97 -2.54 -16.93
CA ASN A 79 -3.03 -2.96 -16.00
C ASN A 79 -2.50 -3.32 -14.61
N GLN A 80 -1.18 -3.50 -14.47
CA GLN A 80 -0.55 -3.76 -13.18
C GLN A 80 -0.27 -2.47 -12.45
N LYS A 81 -0.43 -2.51 -11.12
CA LYS A 81 -0.22 -1.35 -10.26
C LYS A 81 1.13 -1.43 -9.56
N VAL A 82 1.83 -0.31 -9.57
CA VAL A 82 3.15 -0.15 -8.96
C VAL A 82 3.09 0.97 -7.93
N PHE A 83 3.56 0.64 -6.74
CA PHE A 83 3.85 1.60 -5.70
C PHE A 83 5.37 1.77 -5.62
N LEU A 84 5.84 2.98 -5.89
CA LEU A 84 7.27 3.26 -5.98
C LEU A 84 7.75 3.97 -4.72
N ILE A 85 8.82 3.48 -4.11
CA ILE A 85 9.56 4.13 -3.03
C ILE A 85 10.89 4.60 -3.63
N VAL A 86 11.20 5.89 -3.50
CA VAL A 86 12.46 6.48 -3.99
C VAL A 86 13.15 7.30 -2.91
N SER A 87 14.48 7.33 -2.92
CA SER A 87 15.20 8.28 -2.05
C SER A 87 14.96 9.73 -2.51
N GLY A 88 15.07 10.70 -1.59
CA GLY A 88 14.86 12.13 -1.92
C GLY A 88 15.68 12.65 -3.11
N GLN A 89 16.97 12.32 -3.15
CA GLN A 89 17.87 12.77 -4.23
C GLN A 89 17.58 12.07 -5.56
N LEU A 90 17.35 10.75 -5.57
CA LEU A 90 17.04 10.03 -6.80
C LEU A 90 15.65 10.41 -7.32
N GLY A 91 14.68 10.57 -6.41
CA GLY A 91 13.32 10.97 -6.70
C GLY A 91 13.25 12.26 -7.52
N GLU A 92 14.02 13.28 -7.13
CA GLU A 92 14.07 14.58 -7.82
C GLU A 92 14.46 14.46 -9.29
N HIS A 93 15.27 13.46 -9.64
CA HIS A 93 15.72 13.25 -11.02
C HIS A 93 14.80 12.30 -11.79
N ILE A 94 14.34 11.21 -11.16
CA ILE A 94 13.62 10.14 -11.85
C ILE A 94 12.11 10.40 -11.97
N VAL A 95 11.49 11.08 -10.99
CA VAL A 95 10.04 11.32 -10.98
C VAL A 95 9.57 12.11 -12.23
N PRO A 96 10.29 13.16 -12.69
CA PRO A 96 9.96 13.82 -13.96
C PRO A 96 9.92 12.89 -15.18
N GLU A 97 10.70 11.80 -15.18
CA GLU A 97 10.78 10.85 -16.31
C GLU A 97 9.68 9.79 -16.27
N ILE A 98 9.16 9.45 -15.09
CA ILE A 98 8.26 8.30 -14.91
C ILE A 98 6.85 8.65 -14.45
N HIS A 99 6.59 9.90 -14.01
CA HIS A 99 5.28 10.25 -13.44
C HIS A 99 4.10 10.02 -14.40
N HIS A 100 4.36 9.97 -15.71
CA HIS A 100 3.36 9.74 -16.74
C HIS A 100 3.04 8.25 -16.97
N PHE A 101 3.80 7.31 -16.37
CA PHE A 101 3.62 5.88 -16.57
C PHE A 101 2.29 5.42 -15.94
N PRO A 102 1.34 4.84 -16.71
CA PRO A 102 0.01 4.44 -16.19
C PRO A 102 0.07 3.39 -15.07
N GLN A 103 1.06 2.50 -15.12
CA GLN A 103 1.31 1.45 -14.13
C GLN A 103 1.72 2.01 -12.76
N ILE A 104 2.26 3.24 -12.68
CA ILE A 104 2.62 3.86 -11.39
C ILE A 104 1.37 4.47 -10.77
N GLU A 105 0.97 3.95 -9.62
CA GLU A 105 -0.17 4.42 -8.85
C GLU A 105 0.24 5.58 -7.94
N LEU A 106 1.18 5.31 -7.03
CA LEU A 106 1.72 6.30 -6.09
C LEU A 106 3.24 6.19 -5.93
N ILE A 107 3.84 7.32 -5.62
CA ILE A 107 5.28 7.50 -5.36
C ILE A 107 5.45 8.01 -3.93
N TYR A 108 6.29 7.33 -3.15
CA TYR A 108 6.67 7.69 -1.80
C TYR A 108 8.14 8.10 -1.80
N VAL A 109 8.42 9.33 -1.35
CA VAL A 109 9.78 9.82 -1.26
C VAL A 109 10.30 9.56 0.16
N PHE A 110 11.27 8.67 0.30
CA PHE A 110 11.95 8.41 1.57
C PHE A 110 13.18 9.30 1.70
N CYS A 111 13.17 10.23 2.65
CA CYS A 111 14.29 11.13 2.88
C CYS A 111 14.30 11.70 4.30
N LEU A 112 15.50 11.75 4.90
CA LEU A 112 15.72 12.42 6.19
C LEU A 112 15.51 13.95 6.10
N ASN A 113 15.74 14.55 4.93
CA ASN A 113 15.58 15.99 4.70
C ASN A 113 14.29 16.31 3.94
N ILE A 114 13.16 16.24 4.66
CA ILE A 114 11.81 16.45 4.11
C ILE A 114 11.67 17.82 3.44
N SER A 115 12.14 18.89 4.09
CA SER A 115 11.89 20.28 3.67
C SER A 115 12.45 20.59 2.28
N LYS A 116 13.61 20.03 1.94
CA LYS A 116 14.24 20.21 0.63
C LYS A 116 13.43 19.59 -0.49
N HIS A 117 12.97 18.36 -0.30
CA HIS A 117 12.37 17.57 -1.38
C HIS A 117 10.85 17.72 -1.47
N ARG A 118 10.20 18.31 -0.46
CA ARG A 118 8.76 18.61 -0.51
C ARG A 118 8.39 19.59 -1.63
N ILE A 119 9.31 20.50 -1.99
CA ILE A 119 9.06 21.54 -3.01
C ILE A 119 8.75 20.89 -4.36
N TRP A 120 9.66 20.07 -4.89
CA TRP A 120 9.45 19.38 -6.17
C TRP A 120 8.39 18.27 -6.04
N ALA A 121 8.34 17.57 -4.90
CA ALA A 121 7.38 16.47 -4.70
C ALA A 121 5.92 16.92 -4.88
N ASN A 122 5.58 18.12 -4.41
CA ASN A 122 4.23 18.68 -4.52
C ASN A 122 3.82 19.03 -5.96
N GLU A 123 4.75 19.08 -6.91
CA GLU A 123 4.45 19.35 -8.33
C GLU A 123 3.82 18.13 -9.03
N TYR A 124 4.00 16.93 -8.46
CA TYR A 124 3.58 15.67 -9.08
C TYR A 124 2.43 15.03 -8.31
N LYS A 125 1.25 14.94 -8.93
CA LYS A 125 0.03 14.37 -8.31
C LYS A 125 0.20 12.93 -7.80
N LYS A 126 1.06 12.13 -8.43
CA LYS A 126 1.33 10.74 -8.02
C LYS A 126 2.24 10.65 -6.79
N VAL A 127 2.89 11.74 -6.39
CA VAL A 127 3.71 11.74 -5.18
C VAL A 127 2.79 11.88 -3.96
N ALA A 128 2.66 10.79 -3.21
CA ALA A 128 1.82 10.72 -2.03
C ALA A 128 2.40 11.53 -0.86
N GLY A 129 3.73 11.73 -0.85
CA GLY A 129 4.40 12.56 0.14
C GLY A 129 5.89 12.25 0.29
N VAL A 130 6.52 13.01 1.19
CA VAL A 130 7.91 12.82 1.62
C VAL A 130 7.91 12.38 3.08
N PHE A 131 8.59 11.27 3.36
CA PHE A 131 8.60 10.57 4.63
C PHE A 131 10.04 10.38 5.11
N ASN A 132 10.28 10.56 6.41
CA ASN A 132 11.58 10.34 7.05
C ASN A 132 11.68 9.00 7.79
N ASP A 133 10.59 8.25 7.85
CA ASP A 133 10.49 6.95 8.50
C ASP A 133 9.71 5.99 7.60
N ILE A 134 10.21 4.76 7.47
CA ILE A 134 9.52 3.77 6.65
C ILE A 134 8.21 3.31 7.30
N SER A 135 8.10 3.31 8.62
CA SER A 135 6.88 2.81 9.29
C SER A 135 5.69 3.66 8.84
N SER A 136 5.90 4.96 8.68
CA SER A 136 4.95 5.90 8.09
C SER A 136 4.60 5.58 6.63
N ILE A 137 5.57 5.15 5.81
CA ILE A 137 5.32 4.68 4.44
C ILE A 137 4.51 3.39 4.46
N CYS A 138 4.83 2.43 5.34
CA CYS A 138 4.11 1.17 5.48
C CYS A 138 2.66 1.38 5.89
N ASP A 139 2.40 2.27 6.85
CA ASP A 139 1.04 2.57 7.29
C ASP A 139 0.24 3.31 6.21
N LYS A 140 0.91 4.20 5.46
CA LYS A 140 0.32 4.85 4.30
C LYS A 140 0.00 3.86 3.18
N LEU A 141 0.93 2.98 2.83
CA LEU A 141 0.75 1.90 1.85
C LEU A 141 -0.43 0.99 2.21
N LYS A 142 -0.54 0.59 3.48
CA LYS A 142 -1.71 -0.16 3.97
C LYS A 142 -2.98 0.62 3.69
N ASN A 143 -3.08 1.86 4.14
CA ASN A 143 -4.28 2.68 3.97
C ASN A 143 -4.64 2.92 2.50
N ASP A 144 -3.65 3.17 1.65
CA ASP A 144 -3.84 3.43 0.22
C ASP A 144 -4.25 2.16 -0.54
N THR A 145 -3.77 1.00 -0.08
CA THR A 145 -4.26 -0.30 -0.55
C THR A 145 -5.69 -0.57 -0.09
N PHE A 146 -6.01 -0.33 1.19
CA PHE A 146 -7.33 -0.58 1.76
C PHE A 146 -8.42 0.33 1.18
N SER A 147 -8.10 1.59 0.90
CA SER A 147 -9.04 2.52 0.24
C SER A 147 -9.33 2.08 -1.20
N SER A 148 -8.32 1.63 -1.94
CA SER A 148 -8.51 1.05 -3.28
C SER A 148 -9.36 -0.23 -3.27
N THR A 149 -9.34 -1.00 -2.18
CA THR A 149 -10.22 -2.17 -2.04
C THR A 149 -11.67 -1.81 -1.73
N ASN A 150 -11.93 -0.70 -1.03
CA ASN A 150 -13.30 -0.24 -0.76
C ASN A 150 -13.98 0.31 -2.02
N ASP A 151 -13.23 0.89 -2.96
CA ASP A 151 -13.76 1.33 -4.26
C ASP A 151 -14.05 0.16 -5.22
N LEU A 152 -13.50 -1.03 -4.95
CA LEU A 152 -13.76 -2.27 -5.69
C LEU A 152 -14.85 -3.14 -5.04
N LEU A 153 -15.43 -2.72 -3.91
CA LEU A 153 -16.62 -3.36 -3.36
C LEU A 153 -17.86 -2.72 -3.99
N PRO A 154 -18.59 -3.39 -4.91
CA PRO A 154 -19.91 -2.93 -5.30
C PRO A 154 -20.81 -3.03 -4.07
N PHE A 155 -21.15 -1.88 -3.48
CA PHE A 155 -22.36 -1.65 -2.67
C PHE A 155 -22.99 -2.90 -2.04
N SER A 156 -22.33 -3.53 -1.06
CA SER A 156 -22.97 -4.58 -0.28
C SER A 156 -22.50 -4.59 1.18
N ILE A 157 -22.41 -3.41 1.78
CA ILE A 157 -22.56 -3.27 3.24
C ILE A 157 -23.51 -2.10 3.49
N LEU A 158 -24.77 -2.31 3.09
CA LEU A 158 -25.88 -1.59 3.71
C LEU A 158 -26.14 -2.29 5.03
N ASP A 159 -25.43 -1.88 6.07
CA ASP A 159 -25.92 -2.02 7.44
C ASP A 159 -26.28 -0.62 7.95
N LYS A 160 -27.35 -0.09 7.36
CA LYS A 160 -28.22 0.86 8.05
C LYS A 160 -29.50 0.11 8.35
N ASN A 161 -29.53 -0.51 9.52
CA ASN A 161 -30.76 -0.74 10.25
C ASN A 161 -31.43 0.61 10.52
N ASP A 162 -32.14 1.12 9.51
CA ASP A 162 -33.09 2.22 9.63
C ASP A 162 -34.33 1.83 8.83
N THR A 163 -35.30 1.22 9.49
CA THR A 163 -36.71 1.57 9.26
C THR A 163 -37.49 1.44 10.58
N ASN A 164 -37.51 2.51 11.35
CA ASN A 164 -38.73 2.86 12.06
C ASN A 164 -39.84 3.02 11.01
N LYS A 165 -40.83 2.12 11.02
CA LYS A 165 -42.18 2.40 10.52
C LYS A 165 -43.20 1.60 11.35
N LEU A 166 -43.92 2.33 12.20
CA LEU A 166 -45.23 1.94 12.70
C LEU A 166 -46.19 1.79 11.50
N ASP A 167 -47.00 0.74 11.50
CA ASP A 167 -48.39 0.84 11.05
C ASP A 167 -49.28 -0.15 11.86
N PRO A 168 -50.50 0.26 12.25
CA PRO A 168 -51.35 -0.34 13.26
C PRO A 168 -52.41 -1.26 12.65
N SER A 169 -53.22 -1.87 13.53
CA SER A 169 -54.48 -2.56 13.19
C SER A 169 -54.31 -3.87 12.41
N PHE A 170 -54.34 -5.00 13.12
CA PHE A 170 -55.36 -6.04 12.92
C PHE A 170 -55.21 -7.10 14.03
N MET A 171 -56.35 -7.36 14.70
CA MET A 171 -56.63 -8.26 15.84
C MET A 171 -56.44 -7.67 17.24
#